data_AF-A0A2D5H8Y2-F1
#
_entry.id   AF-A0A2D5H8Y2-F1
#
_cell.length_a   1.000
_cell.length_b   1.000
_cell.length_c   1.000
_cell.angle_alpha   90.00
_cell.angle_beta   90.00
_cell.angle_gamma   90.00
#
_symmetry.space_group_name_H-M   'P 1'
#
loop_
_entity.id
_entity.type
_entity.pdbx_description
1 polymer ?
#
loop_
_entity_poly.entity_id
_entity_poly.type
_entity_poly.pdbx_seq_one_letter_code
_entity_poly.pdbx_strand_id
1 'polypeptide(L)'
;MGLFDGILGQVSEHADVGNLASQLGIDPAMAEKAIAALGIAHQQEGDTAQLAAKKTGIDLALIQQIIAAIGGEGSLSQFANQIASDPSQITKLLDRDGDGSAVDDLTDMAKGFFGKS
;
A
#
# COMPACT_ATOMS: atom_id res chain seq x y z
N MET A 1 5.73 20.86 -13.51
CA MET A 1 5.09 19.61 -13.10
C MET A 1 6.19 18.65 -12.74
N GLY A 2 6.32 18.35 -11.45
CA GLY A 2 7.49 17.69 -10.87
C GLY A 2 7.31 16.18 -10.76
N LEU A 3 8.40 15.49 -10.48
CA LEU A 3 8.46 14.05 -10.20
C LEU A 3 7.46 13.63 -9.11
N PHE A 4 7.20 14.55 -8.17
CA PHE A 4 6.14 14.43 -7.16
C PHE A 4 4.73 14.31 -7.74
N ASP A 5 4.43 15.01 -8.82
CA ASP A 5 3.10 15.03 -9.48
C ASP A 5 2.81 13.68 -10.18
N GLY A 6 3.85 13.03 -10.71
CA GLY A 6 3.75 11.68 -11.30
C GLY A 6 3.57 10.57 -10.26
N ILE A 7 4.18 10.72 -9.08
CA ILE A 7 3.98 9.79 -7.95
C ILE A 7 2.60 10.00 -7.33
N LEU A 8 2.14 11.25 -7.17
CA LEU A 8 0.79 11.58 -6.70
C LEU A 8 -0.29 11.02 -7.65
N GLY A 9 -0.11 11.15 -8.97
CA GLY A 9 -1.03 10.55 -9.94
C GLY A 9 -1.16 9.03 -9.81
N GLN A 10 -0.05 8.32 -9.59
CA GLN A 10 -0.07 6.86 -9.42
C GLN A 10 -0.57 6.41 -8.04
N VAL A 11 -0.33 7.19 -6.98
CA VAL A 11 -0.78 6.87 -5.60
C VAL A 11 -2.27 7.21 -5.40
N SER A 12 -2.78 8.26 -6.04
CA SER A 12 -4.21 8.60 -6.03
C SER A 12 -5.08 7.66 -6.87
N GLU A 13 -4.50 6.93 -7.84
CA GLU A 13 -5.15 5.81 -8.54
C GLU A 13 -5.31 4.55 -7.67
N HIS A 14 -4.65 4.48 -6.51
CA HIS A 14 -4.92 3.40 -5.56
C HIS A 14 -6.25 3.67 -4.84
N ALA A 15 -7.26 2.86 -5.15
CA ALA A 15 -8.53 2.79 -4.43
C ALA A 15 -8.36 2.75 -2.89
N ASP A 16 -7.21 2.29 -2.43
CA ASP A 16 -6.80 2.22 -1.02
C ASP A 16 -6.72 3.59 -0.34
N VAL A 17 -6.26 4.65 -1.03
CA VAL A 17 -6.11 5.99 -0.40
C VAL A 17 -7.48 6.65 -0.17
N GLY A 18 -8.38 6.57 -1.15
CA GLY A 18 -9.74 7.11 -1.02
C GLY A 18 -10.57 6.35 0.02
N ASN A 19 -10.43 5.03 0.09
CA ASN A 19 -11.08 4.19 1.10
C ASN A 19 -10.52 4.47 2.50
N LEU A 20 -9.20 4.58 2.64
CA LEU A 20 -8.52 4.96 3.87
C LEU A 20 -8.98 6.34 4.38
N ALA A 21 -9.01 7.33 3.49
CA ALA A 21 -9.46 8.68 3.82
C ALA A 21 -10.91 8.69 4.31
N SER A 22 -11.78 7.96 3.61
CA SER A 22 -13.19 7.81 3.97
C SER A 22 -13.38 7.10 5.32
N GLN A 23 -12.59 6.05 5.58
CA GLN A 23 -12.64 5.29 6.84
C GLN A 23 -12.20 6.12 8.04
N LEU A 24 -11.19 6.97 7.87
CA LEU A 24 -10.64 7.83 8.92
C LEU A 24 -11.35 9.19 9.01
N GLY A 25 -12.29 9.49 8.11
CA GLY A 25 -13.00 10.76 8.06
C GLY A 25 -12.09 11.95 7.74
N ILE A 26 -11.04 11.72 6.95
CA ILE A 26 -10.05 12.74 6.57
C ILE A 26 -10.12 13.06 5.07
N ASP A 27 -9.54 14.19 4.70
CA ASP A 27 -9.41 14.57 3.29
C ASP A 27 -8.46 13.60 2.54
N PRO A 28 -8.79 13.15 1.32
CA PRO A 28 -7.91 12.27 0.54
C PRO A 28 -6.51 12.83 0.31
N ALA A 29 -6.36 14.13 0.11
CA ALA A 29 -5.05 14.75 -0.05
C ALA A 29 -4.25 14.73 1.27
N MET A 30 -4.93 14.74 2.41
CA MET A 30 -4.28 14.56 3.72
C MET A 30 -3.77 13.11 3.90
N ALA A 31 -4.58 12.12 3.51
CA ALA A 31 -4.19 10.71 3.53
C ALA A 31 -2.99 10.45 2.60
N GLU A 32 -3.04 10.96 1.37
CA GLU A 32 -1.96 10.86 0.39
C GLU A 32 -0.67 11.52 0.90
N LYS A 33 -0.77 12.74 1.45
CA LYS A 33 0.36 13.45 2.04
C LYS A 33 1.00 12.66 3.19
N ALA A 34 0.20 12.03 4.04
CA ALA A 34 0.68 11.17 5.11
C ALA A 34 1.40 9.92 4.56
N ILE A 35 0.80 9.21 3.60
CA ILE A 35 1.38 8.03 2.97
C ILE A 35 2.72 8.36 2.30
N ALA A 36 2.78 9.46 1.53
CA ALA A 36 4.00 9.91 0.88
C ALA A 36 5.11 10.21 1.90
N ALA A 37 4.76 10.89 3.01
CA ALA A 37 5.72 11.21 4.05
C ALA A 37 6.18 9.97 4.84
N LEU A 38 5.30 8.99 5.08
CA LEU A 38 5.66 7.69 5.65
C LEU A 38 6.60 6.92 4.71
N GLY A 39 6.33 6.95 3.40
CA GLY A 39 7.17 6.39 2.35
C GLY A 39 8.57 7.02 2.31
N ILE A 40 8.72 8.30 2.61
CA ILE A 40 10.04 8.94 2.72
C ILE A 40 10.69 8.67 4.08
N ALA A 41 9.91 8.71 5.16
CA ALA A 41 10.41 8.63 6.53
C ALA A 41 10.93 7.23 6.90
N HIS A 42 10.41 6.15 6.32
CA HIS A 42 10.85 4.79 6.68
C HIS A 42 12.31 4.48 6.32
N GLN A 43 12.91 5.27 5.42
CA GLN A 43 14.31 5.13 5.02
C GLN A 43 15.27 5.96 5.89
N GLN A 44 14.73 6.74 6.83
CA GLN A 44 15.48 7.67 7.66
C GLN A 44 15.69 7.06 9.05
N GLU A 45 16.78 7.43 9.71
CA GLU A 45 17.02 7.02 11.09
C GLU A 45 16.03 7.71 12.04
N GLY A 46 15.41 6.93 12.93
CA GLY A 46 14.47 7.40 13.95
C GLY A 46 13.07 6.81 13.81
N ASP A 47 12.11 7.40 14.52
CA ASP A 47 10.71 6.95 14.48
C ASP A 47 10.01 7.49 13.23
N THR A 48 9.61 6.58 12.34
CA THR A 48 8.95 6.88 11.06
C THR A 48 7.69 7.72 11.23
N ALA A 49 6.86 7.43 12.24
CA ALA A 49 5.61 8.16 12.47
C ALA A 49 5.89 9.60 12.92
N GLN A 50 6.83 9.79 13.84
CA GLN A 50 7.27 11.11 14.30
C GLN A 50 7.90 11.93 13.17
N LEU A 51 8.72 11.30 12.32
CA LEU A 51 9.33 11.95 11.17
C LEU A 51 8.28 12.35 10.14
N ALA A 52 7.31 11.47 9.84
CA ALA A 52 6.21 11.79 8.94
C ALA A 52 5.31 12.90 9.49
N ALA A 53 4.96 12.87 10.77
CA ALA A 53 4.20 13.94 11.44
C ALA A 53 4.92 15.29 11.34
N LYS A 54 6.22 15.33 11.65
CA LYS A 54 7.04 16.55 11.53
C LYS A 54 7.11 17.09 10.11
N LYS A 55 7.24 16.21 9.09
CA LYS A 55 7.34 16.62 7.68
C LYS A 55 6.01 17.14 7.12
N THR A 56 4.90 16.56 7.57
CA THR A 56 3.57 16.87 7.02
C THR A 56 2.83 17.95 7.78
N GLY A 57 3.17 18.14 9.06
CA GLY A 57 2.37 18.94 10.00
C GLY A 57 1.08 18.23 10.42
N ILE A 58 0.90 16.96 10.08
CA ILE A 58 -0.24 16.14 10.48
C ILE A 58 0.02 15.65 11.91
N ASP A 59 -1.03 15.60 12.73
CA ASP A 59 -0.95 15.11 14.10
C ASP A 59 -0.39 13.68 14.15
N LEU A 60 0.48 13.41 15.13
CA LEU A 60 1.14 12.12 15.28
C LEU A 60 0.14 10.97 15.49
N ALA A 61 -0.95 11.20 16.25
CA ALA A 61 -1.96 10.18 16.48
C ALA A 61 -2.70 9.84 15.18
N LEU A 62 -2.96 10.84 14.34
CA LEU A 62 -3.57 10.61 13.02
C LEU A 62 -2.61 9.86 12.08
N ILE A 63 -1.32 10.20 12.07
CA ILE A 63 -0.30 9.44 11.32
C ILE A 63 -0.27 7.98 11.78
N GLN A 64 -0.33 7.72 13.09
CA GLN A 64 -0.38 6.36 13.64
C GLN A 64 -1.66 5.61 13.25
N GLN A 65 -2.80 6.28 13.21
CA GLN A 65 -4.05 5.70 12.70
C GLN A 65 -3.96 5.35 11.21
N ILE A 66 -3.32 6.19 10.41
CA ILE A 66 -3.07 5.92 8.99
C ILE A 66 -2.17 4.69 8.81
N ILE A 67 -1.09 4.57 9.59
CA ILE A 67 -0.24 3.36 9.60
C ILE A 67 -1.08 2.12 9.96
N ALA A 68 -1.93 2.22 11.00
CA ALA A 68 -2.79 1.13 11.43
C ALA A 68 -3.89 0.78 10.42
N ALA A 69 -4.34 1.71 9.59
CA ALA A 69 -5.38 1.45 8.60
C ALA A 69 -4.82 0.96 7.24
N ILE A 70 -3.57 1.32 6.88
CA ILE A 70 -2.88 0.76 5.71
C ILE A 70 -2.58 -0.74 5.88
N GLY A 71 -2.37 -1.21 7.11
CA GLY A 71 -1.92 -2.58 7.32
C GLY A 71 -1.94 -3.06 8.77
N GLY A 72 -2.78 -2.49 9.61
CA GLY A 72 -2.99 -3.00 10.97
C GLY A 72 -3.45 -4.46 10.95
N GLU A 73 -3.26 -5.14 12.08
CA GLU A 73 -3.43 -6.60 12.26
C GLU A 73 -4.68 -7.18 11.57
N GLY A 74 -5.79 -6.43 11.53
CA GLY A 74 -7.05 -6.84 10.91
C GLY A 74 -7.02 -7.11 9.41
N SER A 75 -6.28 -6.35 8.58
CA SER A 75 -6.26 -6.58 7.13
C SER A 75 -5.39 -7.79 6.76
N LEU A 76 -4.27 -7.98 7.46
CA LEU A 76 -3.43 -9.18 7.34
C LEU A 76 -4.11 -10.42 7.93
N SER A 77 -4.79 -10.30 9.08
CA SER A 77 -5.60 -11.39 9.64
C SER A 77 -6.79 -11.72 8.75
N GLN A 78 -7.43 -10.73 8.11
CA GLN A 78 -8.56 -10.96 7.22
C GLN A 78 -8.10 -11.57 5.88
N PHE A 79 -6.97 -11.12 5.35
CA PHE A 79 -6.30 -11.75 4.21
C PHE A 79 -5.90 -13.19 4.54
N ALA A 80 -5.22 -13.41 5.67
CA ALA A 80 -4.84 -14.74 6.14
C ALA A 80 -6.05 -15.65 6.40
N ASN A 81 -7.15 -15.13 6.96
CA ASN A 81 -8.39 -15.87 7.16
C ASN A 81 -9.08 -16.20 5.84
N GLN A 82 -9.08 -15.30 4.86
CA GLN A 82 -9.61 -15.57 3.52
C GLN A 82 -8.76 -16.63 2.81
N ILE A 83 -7.44 -16.57 2.95
CA ILE A 83 -6.49 -17.59 2.49
C ILE A 83 -6.75 -18.95 3.15
N ALA A 84 -6.91 -18.96 4.47
CA ALA A 84 -7.16 -20.17 5.23
C ALA A 84 -8.53 -20.78 4.90
N SER A 85 -9.52 -19.94 4.60
CA SER A 85 -10.88 -20.37 4.25
C SER A 85 -11.00 -20.81 2.79
N ASP A 86 -10.24 -20.20 1.88
CA ASP A 86 -10.24 -20.53 0.46
C ASP A 86 -8.84 -20.30 -0.17
N PRO A 87 -7.95 -21.31 -0.09
CA PRO A 87 -6.62 -21.25 -0.71
C PRO A 87 -6.66 -21.04 -2.23
N SER A 88 -7.78 -21.37 -2.88
CA SER A 88 -7.95 -21.23 -4.33
C SER A 88 -8.13 -19.77 -4.76
N GLN A 89 -8.41 -18.86 -3.83
CA GLN A 89 -8.44 -17.42 -4.13
C GLN A 89 -7.03 -16.83 -4.28
N ILE A 90 -6.04 -17.40 -3.60
CA ILE A 90 -4.63 -17.03 -3.79
C ILE A 90 -4.19 -17.44 -5.18
N THR A 91 -4.50 -18.66 -5.59
CA THR A 91 -4.18 -19.12 -6.94
C THR A 91 -4.83 -18.24 -7.99
N LYS A 92 -6.08 -17.77 -7.78
CA LYS A 92 -6.75 -16.82 -8.70
C LYS A 92 -6.22 -15.39 -8.67
N LEU A 93 -5.66 -14.96 -7.52
CA LEU A 93 -5.03 -13.66 -7.40
C LEU A 93 -3.65 -13.64 -8.08
N LEU A 94 -2.95 -14.77 -8.05
CA LEU A 94 -1.65 -14.95 -8.71
C LEU A 94 -1.80 -15.36 -10.18
N ASP A 95 -2.90 -16.00 -10.55
CA ASP A 95 -3.33 -16.33 -11.92
C ASP A 95 -3.85 -15.07 -12.62
N ARG A 96 -2.89 -14.24 -13.07
CA ARG A 96 -3.17 -12.89 -13.56
C ARG A 96 -3.77 -12.93 -14.97
N ASP A 97 -3.43 -13.93 -15.78
CA ASP A 97 -3.98 -14.10 -17.12
C ASP A 97 -5.24 -14.98 -17.17
N GLY A 98 -5.58 -15.66 -16.06
CA GLY A 98 -6.84 -16.37 -15.87
C GLY A 98 -6.87 -17.75 -16.53
N ASP A 99 -5.71 -18.32 -16.83
CA ASP A 99 -5.57 -19.63 -17.47
C ASP A 99 -5.64 -20.80 -16.46
N GLY A 100 -5.64 -20.51 -15.16
CA GLY A 100 -5.69 -21.46 -14.06
C GLY A 100 -4.32 -21.85 -13.49
N SER A 101 -3.21 -21.27 -13.96
CA SER A 101 -1.82 -21.62 -13.60
C SER A 101 -1.04 -20.45 -12.99
N ALA A 102 -1.19 -20.23 -11.69
CA ALA A 102 -0.41 -19.24 -10.93
C ALA A 102 1.13 -19.41 -11.00
N VAL A 103 1.62 -20.57 -11.46
CA VAL A 103 3.06 -20.88 -11.56
C VAL A 103 3.70 -20.17 -12.74
N ASP A 104 2.98 -20.07 -13.86
CA ASP A 104 3.47 -19.45 -15.07
C ASP A 104 3.47 -17.92 -14.92
N ASP A 105 2.45 -17.34 -14.28
CA ASP A 105 2.42 -15.92 -13.89
C ASP A 105 3.56 -15.54 -12.94
N LEU A 106 3.82 -16.35 -11.90
CA LEU A 106 4.93 -16.09 -10.96
C LEU A 106 6.28 -16.17 -11.68
N THR A 107 6.40 -17.10 -12.62
CA THR A 107 7.60 -17.26 -13.45
C THR A 107 7.76 -16.08 -14.41
N ASP A 108 6.69 -15.55 -14.97
CA ASP A 108 6.71 -14.41 -15.86
C ASP A 108 6.93 -13.07 -15.12
N MET A 109 6.45 -12.94 -13.89
CA MET A 109 6.84 -11.86 -12.99
C MET A 109 8.34 -11.92 -12.67
N ALA A 110 8.89 -13.11 -12.41
CA ALA A 110 10.32 -13.30 -12.19
C ALA A 110 11.14 -12.99 -13.46
N LYS A 111 10.69 -13.46 -14.64
CA LYS A 111 11.33 -13.12 -15.93
C LYS A 111 11.24 -11.63 -16.24
N GLY A 112 10.14 -10.96 -15.90
CA GLY A 112 9.98 -9.51 -16.09
C GLY A 112 10.93 -8.68 -15.22
N PHE A 113 11.28 -9.19 -14.04
CA PHE A 113 12.19 -8.53 -13.09
C PHE A 113 13.68 -8.81 -13.37
N PHE A 114 14.01 -10.01 -13.87
CA PHE A 114 15.40 -10.42 -14.17
C PHE A 114 15.77 -10.35 -15.66
N GLY A 115 14.80 -10.16 -16.55
CA GLY A 115 14.95 -10.26 -18.01
C GLY A 115 15.06 -8.93 -18.76
N LYS A 116 15.20 -7.80 -18.05
CA LYS A 116 15.47 -6.50 -18.68
C LYS A 116 16.77 -5.91 -18.13
N SER A 117 17.86 -6.14 -18.86
CA SER A 117 18.93 -5.14 -19.02
C SER A 117 18.60 -4.23 -20.19
#